data_AF-A0A0F9CHU1-F1
#
_entry.id   AF-A0A0F9CHU1-F1
#
_cell.length_a   1.000
_cell.length_b   1.000
_cell.length_c   1.000
_cell.angle_alpha   90.00
_cell.angle_beta   90.00
_cell.angle_gamma   90.00
#
_symmetry.space_group_name_H-M   'P 1'
#
loop_
_entity.id
_entity.type
_entity.pdbx_description
1 polymer ?
#
loop_
_entity_poly.entity_id
_entity_poly.type
_entity_poly.pdbx_seq_one_letter_code
_entity_poly.pdbx_strand_id
1 'polypeptide(L)'
;MITIKHLVLEALEKTGEKPDNLVCFYQEAEGHDWAEWLSGAPVDPKTIHRCSFSELPEREYSDSFGGPDGPAFIGFSDRYVYISEQYDGTESVQPIPRNPEDVGAFIPWPGG
;
A
#
# COMPACT_ATOMS: atom_id res chain seq x y z
N MET A 1 14.86 10.05 5.07
CA MET A 1 13.76 9.42 5.82
C MET A 1 12.66 9.17 4.81
N ILE A 2 12.29 7.91 4.59
CA ILE A 2 11.29 7.50 3.60
C ILE A 2 9.95 7.35 4.32
N THR A 3 8.87 7.89 3.76
CA THR A 3 7.51 7.79 4.31
C THR A 3 6.55 7.21 3.28
N ILE A 4 5.36 6.76 3.71
CA ILE A 4 4.32 6.29 2.76
C ILE A 4 4.02 7.36 1.71
N LYS A 5 3.94 8.62 2.13
CA LYS A 5 3.68 9.75 1.23
C LYS A 5 4.75 9.89 0.16
N HIS A 6 6.03 9.65 0.48
CA HIS A 6 7.11 9.62 -0.49
C HIS A 6 6.97 8.44 -1.45
N LEU A 7 6.72 7.23 -0.95
CA LEU A 7 6.58 6.02 -1.78
C LEU A 7 5.37 6.09 -2.72
N VAL A 8 4.25 6.63 -2.24
CA VAL A 8 3.05 6.88 -3.04
C VAL A 8 3.34 7.92 -4.13
N LEU A 9 4.05 9.00 -3.80
CA LEU A 9 4.43 10.00 -4.79
C LEU A 9 5.29 9.41 -5.90
N GLU A 10 6.30 8.60 -5.55
CA GLU A 10 7.14 7.90 -6.54
C GLU A 10 6.30 6.95 -7.43
N ALA A 11 5.33 6.24 -6.86
CA ALA A 11 4.45 5.34 -7.62
C ALA A 11 3.50 6.12 -8.56
N LEU A 12 2.98 7.26 -8.12
CA LEU A 12 2.16 8.17 -8.93
C LEU A 12 2.99 8.72 -10.10
N GLU A 13 4.22 9.18 -9.86
CA GLU A 13 5.13 9.66 -10.90
C GLU A 13 5.45 8.58 -11.94
N LYS A 14 5.70 7.34 -11.52
CA LYS A 14 5.94 6.20 -12.42
C LYS A 14 4.74 5.89 -13.32
N THR A 15 3.52 6.14 -12.85
CA THR A 15 2.27 5.86 -13.58
C THR A 15 1.73 7.06 -14.35
N GLY A 16 2.28 8.26 -14.13
CA GLY A 16 1.78 9.51 -14.69
C GLY A 16 0.46 9.99 -14.08
N GLU A 17 0.08 9.46 -12.92
CA GLU A 17 -1.14 9.84 -12.19
C GLU A 17 -0.89 11.06 -11.30
N LYS A 18 -1.94 11.85 -11.04
CA LYS A 18 -1.83 13.06 -10.21
C LYS A 18 -2.19 12.74 -8.76
N PRO A 19 -1.47 13.31 -7.77
CA PRO A 19 -1.80 13.14 -6.36
C PRO A 19 -3.24 13.53 -5.98
N ASP A 20 -3.79 14.55 -6.65
CA ASP A 20 -5.16 15.05 -6.41
C ASP A 20 -6.25 14.02 -6.75
N ASN A 21 -5.93 13.03 -7.59
CA ASN A 21 -6.87 11.97 -7.99
C ASN A 21 -6.80 10.77 -7.05
N LEU A 22 -5.90 10.77 -6.07
CA LEU A 22 -5.72 9.66 -5.14
C LEU A 22 -6.78 9.69 -4.04
N VAL A 23 -7.54 8.61 -3.93
CA VAL A 23 -8.31 8.26 -2.73
C VAL A 23 -7.61 7.11 -2.04
N CYS A 24 -7.28 7.27 -0.76
CA CYS A 24 -6.59 6.25 0.01
C CYS A 24 -7.40 5.78 1.22
N PHE A 25 -7.04 4.58 1.66
CA PHE A 25 -7.47 3.98 2.91
C PHE A 25 -6.22 3.48 3.61
N TYR A 26 -6.10 3.79 4.89
CA TYR A 26 -5.03 3.26 5.73
C TYR A 26 -5.57 2.83 7.09
N GLN A 27 -4.87 1.91 7.72
CA GLN A 27 -5.11 1.51 9.09
C GLN A 27 -3.83 1.67 9.88
N GLU A 28 -3.88 2.35 11.02
CA GLU A 28 -2.72 2.48 11.90
C GLU A 28 -2.31 1.11 12.45
N ALA A 29 -1.01 0.84 12.50
CA ALA A 29 -0.48 -0.35 13.14
C ALA A 29 -0.57 -0.17 14.67
N GLU A 30 -1.69 -0.56 15.28
CA GLU A 30 -1.83 -0.57 16.73
C GLU A 30 -1.08 -1.77 17.30
N GLY A 31 0.26 -1.68 17.46
CA GLY A 31 1.09 -2.64 18.21
C GLY A 31 0.59 -4.08 18.18
N HIS A 32 0.24 -4.59 16.99
CA HIS A 32 -0.61 -5.76 16.89
C HIS A 32 0.15 -6.97 17.43
N ASP A 33 -0.48 -7.68 18.37
CA ASP A 33 0.00 -9.00 18.76
C ASP A 33 -0.07 -9.88 17.51
N TRP A 34 1.06 -10.42 17.08
CA TRP A 34 1.18 -11.35 15.96
C TRP A 34 0.15 -12.48 15.98
N ALA A 35 -0.30 -12.86 17.19
CA ALA A 35 -1.36 -13.84 17.38
C ALA A 35 -2.72 -13.41 16.78
N GLU A 36 -3.05 -12.12 16.81
CA GLU A 36 -4.31 -11.58 16.30
C GLU A 36 -4.34 -11.59 14.77
N TRP A 37 -3.23 -11.23 14.12
CA TRP A 37 -3.10 -11.29 12.66
C TRP A 37 -3.19 -12.72 12.11
N LEU A 38 -2.54 -13.67 12.78
CA LEU A 38 -2.60 -15.10 12.45
C LEU A 38 -3.96 -15.74 12.76
N SER A 39 -4.73 -15.15 13.68
CA SER A 39 -6.05 -15.67 14.04
C SER A 39 -7.12 -15.40 12.99
N GLY A 40 -6.85 -14.54 12.00
CA GLY A 40 -7.84 -14.08 11.03
C GLY A 40 -8.97 -13.29 11.70
N ALA A 41 -8.69 -12.66 12.85
CA ALA A 41 -9.64 -11.80 13.53
C ALA A 41 -10.13 -10.71 12.55
N PRO A 42 -11.44 -10.49 12.46
CA PRO A 42 -11.97 -9.47 11.57
C PRO A 42 -11.42 -8.10 11.97
N VAL A 43 -10.82 -7.41 11.01
CA VAL A 43 -10.41 -6.01 11.17
C VAL A 43 -11.66 -5.19 11.50
N ASP A 44 -11.66 -4.43 12.59
CA ASP A 44 -12.75 -3.50 12.91
C ASP A 44 -12.78 -2.40 11.82
N PRO A 45 -13.84 -2.28 11.03
CA PRO A 45 -13.91 -1.27 9.97
C PRO A 45 -13.74 0.17 10.49
N LYS A 46 -13.94 0.42 11.78
CA LYS A 46 -13.75 1.74 12.41
C LYS A 46 -12.29 2.17 12.51
N THR A 47 -11.33 1.24 12.41
CA THR A 47 -9.89 1.57 12.43
C THR A 47 -9.36 1.91 11.03
N ILE A 48 -10.20 1.80 9.99
CA ILE A 48 -9.85 2.15 8.62
C ILE A 48 -10.17 3.63 8.37
N HIS A 49 -9.14 4.40 8.10
CA HIS A 49 -9.22 5.82 7.79
C HIS A 49 -9.21 6.04 6.29
N ARG A 50 -10.21 6.76 5.78
CA ARG A 50 -10.19 7.28 4.41
C ARG A 50 -9.39 8.58 4.38
N CYS A 51 -8.50 8.71 3.40
CA CYS A 51 -7.65 9.88 3.21
C CYS A 51 -7.60 10.33 1.75
N SER A 52 -7.22 11.59 1.55
CA SER A 52 -6.61 12.12 0.33
C SER A 52 -5.08 12.09 0.43
N PHE A 53 -4.38 12.35 -0.68
CA PHE A 53 -2.91 12.39 -0.67
C PHE A 53 -2.33 13.37 0.37
N SER A 54 -2.96 14.54 0.57
CA SER A 54 -2.52 15.52 1.56
C SER A 54 -2.68 15.05 3.01
N GLU A 55 -3.61 14.13 3.25
CA GLU A 55 -3.95 13.59 4.57
C GLU A 55 -3.17 12.30 4.87
N LEU A 56 -2.31 11.85 3.96
CA LEU A 56 -1.45 10.69 4.19
C LEU A 56 -0.53 10.96 5.39
N PRO A 57 -0.46 10.02 6.35
CA PRO A 57 0.40 10.18 7.50
C PRO A 57 1.87 10.24 7.06
N GLU A 58 2.63 11.13 7.67
CA GLU A 58 4.09 11.19 7.50
C GLU A 58 4.74 10.19 8.47
N ARG A 59 4.36 8.91 8.34
CA ARG A 59 4.97 7.84 9.12
C ARG A 59 6.28 7.42 8.49
N GLU A 60 7.29 7.19 9.31
CA GLU A 60 8.53 6.54 8.90
C GLU A 60 8.27 5.08 8.53
N TYR A 61 8.81 4.68 7.39
CA TYR A 61 8.85 3.29 6.94
C TYR A 61 10.12 2.67 7.50
N SER A 62 10.01 1.49 8.14
CA SER A 62 11.16 0.83 8.73
C SER A 62 11.91 0.05 7.66
N ASP A 63 13.23 0.21 7.60
CA ASP A 63 14.13 -0.58 6.74
C ASP A 63 14.64 -1.86 7.44
N SER A 64 14.11 -2.15 8.64
CA SER A 64 14.52 -3.29 9.45
C SER A 64 13.86 -4.59 8.96
N PHE A 65 14.68 -5.59 8.65
CA PHE A 65 14.28 -6.95 8.29
C PHE A 65 13.27 -7.55 9.27
N GLY A 66 12.08 -7.87 8.75
CA GLY A 66 11.17 -8.85 9.35
C GLY A 66 10.03 -8.26 10.18
N GLY A 67 8.98 -7.78 9.50
CA GLY A 67 7.61 -7.91 9.99
C GLY A 67 6.62 -6.88 9.43
N PRO A 68 5.32 -7.24 9.21
CA PRO A 68 4.21 -6.35 8.82
C PRO A 68 3.87 -5.25 9.84
N ASP A 69 4.88 -4.60 10.40
CA ASP A 69 4.71 -3.45 11.30
C ASP A 69 4.32 -2.18 10.52
N GLY A 70 4.22 -2.26 9.18
CA GLY A 70 3.67 -1.23 8.29
C GLY A 70 2.13 -1.11 8.41
N PRO A 71 1.56 0.11 8.40
CA PRO A 71 0.11 0.28 8.36
C PRO A 71 -0.40 -0.32 7.04
N ALA A 72 -1.51 -1.05 7.10
CA ALA A 72 -2.16 -1.50 5.87
C ALA A 72 -2.56 -0.25 5.06
N PHE A 73 -2.11 -0.18 3.81
CA PHE A 73 -2.39 0.95 2.92
C PHE A 73 -2.90 0.46 1.57
N ILE A 74 -3.97 1.10 1.09
CA ILE A 74 -4.45 0.96 -0.27
C ILE A 74 -4.87 2.33 -0.83
N GLY A 75 -4.38 2.65 -2.02
CA GLY A 75 -4.71 3.87 -2.76
C GLY A 75 -5.42 3.54 -4.07
N PHE A 76 -6.25 4.44 -4.55
CA PHE A 76 -6.94 4.33 -5.82
C PHE A 76 -6.77 5.64 -6.59
N SER A 77 -6.30 5.56 -7.83
CA SER A 77 -6.40 6.63 -8.82
C SER A 77 -7.37 6.21 -9.94
N ASP A 78 -7.41 7.00 -11.01
CA ASP A 78 -8.28 6.74 -12.15
C ASP A 78 -7.98 5.38 -12.80
N ARG A 79 -6.69 5.04 -12.94
CA ARG A 79 -6.25 3.82 -13.66
C ARG A 79 -5.53 2.79 -12.80
N TYR A 80 -5.11 3.13 -11.59
CA TYR A 80 -4.29 2.24 -10.75
C TYR A 80 -4.84 2.08 -9.34
N VAL A 81 -4.58 0.92 -8.75
CA VAL A 81 -4.61 0.66 -7.32
C VAL A 81 -3.17 0.68 -6.83
N TYR A 82 -2.91 1.31 -5.69
CA TYR A 82 -1.59 1.37 -5.06
C TYR A 82 -1.64 0.54 -3.79
N ILE A 83 -0.79 -0.46 -3.67
CA ILE A 83 -0.72 -1.31 -2.47
C ILE A 83 0.66 -1.21 -1.85
N SER A 84 0.72 -1.24 -0.52
CA SER A 84 1.99 -1.42 0.18
C SER A 84 2.47 -2.86 0.01
N GLU A 85 3.71 -3.03 -0.45
CA GLU A 85 4.40 -4.31 -0.50
C GLU A 85 5.59 -4.25 0.46
N GLN A 86 5.70 -5.26 1.32
CA GLN A 86 6.86 -5.44 2.19
C GLN A 86 7.55 -6.76 1.81
N TYR A 87 8.82 -6.66 1.40
CA TYR A 87 9.62 -7.82 1.06
C TYR A 87 11.03 -7.66 1.61
N ASP A 88 11.48 -8.65 2.37
CA ASP A 88 12.85 -8.76 2.90
C ASP A 88 13.35 -7.48 3.61
N GLY A 89 12.53 -6.90 4.49
CA GLY A 89 12.88 -5.69 5.25
C GLY A 89 12.75 -4.37 4.49
N THR A 90 12.39 -4.41 3.20
CA THR A 90 12.14 -3.21 2.41
C THR A 90 10.64 -3.05 2.16
N GLU A 91 10.14 -1.85 2.37
CA GLU A 91 8.76 -1.47 2.07
C GLU A 91 8.70 -0.60 0.80
N SER A 92 7.71 -0.87 -0.06
CA SER A 92 7.47 -0.16 -1.31
C SER A 92 5.97 -0.02 -1.59
N VAL A 93 5.60 0.83 -2.56
CA VAL A 93 4.21 0.95 -3.03
C VAL A 93 4.15 0.53 -4.49
N GLN A 94 3.39 -0.52 -4.77
CA GLN A 94 3.22 -1.06 -6.12
C GLN A 94 1.93 -0.55 -6.77
N PRO A 95 2.02 0.05 -7.96
CA PRO A 95 0.85 0.35 -8.77
C PRO A 95 0.37 -0.89 -9.54
N ILE A 96 -0.91 -1.22 -9.40
CA ILE A 96 -1.60 -2.30 -10.10
C ILE A 96 -2.66 -1.67 -11.01
N PRO A 97 -2.61 -1.88 -12.34
CA PRO A 97 -3.66 -1.39 -13.23
C PRO A 97 -5.04 -1.92 -12.84
N ARG A 98 -6.05 -1.03 -12.85
CA ARG A 98 -7.43 -1.36 -12.50
C ARG A 98 -8.17 -2.07 -13.62
N ASN A 99 -7.78 -1.79 -14.87
CA ASN A 99 -8.44 -2.34 -16.03
C ASN A 99 -7.58 -3.45 -16.66
N PRO A 100 -8.16 -4.61 -17.02
CA PRO A 100 -7.43 -5.71 -17.63
C PRO A 100 -6.67 -5.33 -18.91
N GLU A 101 -7.14 -4.35 -19.66
CA GLU A 101 -6.49 -3.83 -20.87
C GLU A 101 -5.19 -3.06 -20.59
N ASP A 102 -5.05 -2.51 -19.37
CA ASP A 102 -3.87 -1.79 -18.91
C ASP A 102 -2.83 -2.75 -18.30
N VAL A 103 -3.25 -3.97 -17.97
CA VAL A 103 -2.34 -5.07 -17.64
C VAL A 103 -1.79 -5.59 -18.97
N GLY A 104 -0.47 -5.50 -19.15
CA GLY A 104 0.21 -6.05 -20.33
C GLY A 104 -0.07 -7.54 -20.52
N ALA A 105 0.56 -8.16 -21.53
CA ALA A 105 0.41 -9.60 -21.76
C ALA A 105 0.67 -10.40 -20.46
N PHE A 106 -0.26 -11.31 -20.13
CA PHE A 106 -0.12 -12.25 -19.02
C PHE A 106 1.27 -12.89 -19.06
N ILE A 107 2.07 -12.65 -18.02
CA ILE A 107 3.33 -13.36 -17.84
C ILE A 107 2.96 -14.64 -17.10
N PRO A 108 3.00 -15.82 -17.74
CA PRO A 108 2.75 -17.06 -17.04
C PRO A 108 3.71 -17.18 -15.87
N TRP A 109 3.19 -17.58 -14.71
CA TRP A 109 4.02 -17.96 -13.59
C TRP A 109 5.06 -18.98 -14.10
N PRO A 110 6.36 -18.87 -13.75
CA PRO A 110 7.41 -19.76 -14.24
C PRO A 110 7.26 -21.24 -13.78
N GLY A 111 6.09 -21.64 -13.30
CA GLY A 111 5.73 -23.01 -12.87
C GLY A 111 4.42 -23.57 -13.44
N GLY A 112 3.65 -22.82 -14.24
CA GLY A 112 2.39 -23.29 -14.84
C GLY A 112 1.11 -22.90 -14.11
#